data_AF-A0A3B9U7C1-F1
#
_entry.id   AF-A0A3B9U7C1-F1
#
_cell.length_a   1.000
_cell.length_b   1.000
_cell.length_c   1.000
_cell.angle_alpha   90.00
_cell.angle_beta   90.00
_cell.angle_gamma   90.00
#
_symmetry.space_group_name_H-M   'P 1'
#
loop_
_entity.id
_entity.type
_entity.pdbx_description
1 polymer ?
#
loop_
_entity_poly.entity_id
_entity_poly.type
_entity_poly.pdbx_seq_one_letter_code
_entity_poly.pdbx_strand_id
1 'polypeptide(L)'
;MDNENKVQHHLSQLFSLPDDDSFDFFDTNLEFDTPVFIDPFLLKNSPVEAERKLFERFGDFFRYAYDQSFQLSIGKKNVEKFARLLTFPEPRSIYMGYTEASNRGHGANLTTRLLRFFLESSAKEYVRETKYFPEELYNPISLQVFTDGVGPDAISDITPNLIMDYLIEYTVEQ
;
A
#
# COMPACT_ATOMS: atom_id res chain seq x y z
N MET A 1 7.24 -1.35 47.53
CA MET A 1 6.27 -2.19 46.81
C MET A 1 6.26 -1.69 45.39
N ASP A 2 7.23 -2.26 44.67
CA ASP A 2 7.45 -2.38 43.23
C ASP A 2 6.58 -1.52 42.31
N ASN A 3 7.21 -0.41 41.90
CA ASN A 3 6.87 0.29 40.68
C ASN A 3 7.45 -0.57 39.54
N GLU A 4 6.74 -1.65 39.17
CA GLU A 4 7.04 -2.38 37.95
C GLU A 4 6.90 -1.39 36.80
N ASN A 5 8.01 -1.09 36.12
CA ASN A 5 8.01 -0.44 34.82
C ASN A 5 7.14 -1.29 33.89
N LYS A 6 5.84 -0.97 33.82
CA LYS A 6 4.95 -1.52 32.81
C LYS A 6 5.53 -1.06 31.48
N VAL A 7 6.18 -1.97 30.77
CA VAL A 7 6.77 -1.67 29.47
C VAL A 7 5.62 -1.20 28.56
N GLN A 8 5.73 0.04 28.09
CA GLN A 8 4.72 0.66 27.22
C GLN A 8 5.00 0.18 25.80
N HIS A 9 4.26 -0.84 25.38
CA HIS A 9 4.43 -1.44 24.07
C HIS A 9 3.52 -0.80 23.01
N HIS A 10 2.43 -0.15 23.42
CA HIS A 10 1.42 0.40 22.52
C HIS A 10 1.32 1.93 22.59
N LEU A 11 0.83 2.56 21.52
CA LEU A 11 0.63 4.00 21.42
C LEU A 11 -0.28 4.51 22.56
N SER A 12 -1.40 3.83 22.80
CA SER A 12 -2.35 4.15 23.88
C SER A 12 -1.67 4.19 25.25
N GLN A 13 -0.79 3.23 25.53
CA GLN A 13 -0.05 3.12 26.78
C GLN A 13 0.98 4.24 26.94
N LEU A 14 1.67 4.61 25.85
CA LEU A 14 2.65 5.71 25.83
C LEU A 14 1.98 7.04 26.18
N PHE A 15 0.78 7.29 25.64
CA PHE A 15 0.02 8.51 25.89
C PHE A 15 -0.95 8.43 27.07
N SER A 16 -0.96 7.31 27.81
CA SER A 16 -1.85 7.07 28.95
C SER A 16 -3.34 7.24 28.60
N LEU A 17 -3.73 6.79 27.41
CA LEU A 17 -5.11 6.78 26.95
C LEU A 17 -5.92 5.68 27.66
N PRO A 18 -7.26 5.80 27.72
CA PRO A 18 -8.12 4.75 28.25
C PRO A 18 -7.92 3.43 27.50
N ASP A 19 -8.02 2.32 28.23
CA ASP A 19 -8.01 0.96 27.67
C ASP A 19 -9.44 0.58 27.23
N ASP A 20 -9.98 1.36 26.29
CA ASP A 20 -11.27 1.16 25.66
C ASP A 20 -11.20 1.50 24.15
N ASP A 21 -12.20 1.04 23.38
CA ASP A 21 -12.30 1.29 21.94
C ASP A 21 -12.84 2.71 21.63
N SER A 22 -12.52 3.71 22.46
CA SER A 22 -13.06 5.08 22.31
C SER A 22 -12.37 5.91 21.22
N PHE A 23 -11.19 5.51 20.78
CA PHE A 23 -10.45 6.13 19.69
C PHE A 23 -10.70 5.41 18.36
N ASP A 24 -10.60 6.15 17.27
CA ASP A 24 -10.86 5.68 15.91
C ASP A 24 -9.58 5.28 15.15
N PHE A 25 -8.42 5.30 15.81
CA PHE A 25 -7.14 4.89 15.24
C PHE A 25 -6.71 3.49 15.67
N PHE A 26 -5.79 2.91 14.91
CA PHE A 26 -5.17 1.62 15.24
C PHE A 26 -4.10 1.78 16.32
N ASP A 27 -4.29 1.12 17.47
CA ASP A 27 -3.34 1.16 18.58
C ASP A 27 -2.09 0.30 18.33
N THR A 28 -1.15 0.88 17.58
CA THR A 28 0.01 0.16 17.07
C THR A 28 1.00 -0.25 18.18
N ASN A 29 1.64 -1.40 18.00
CA ASN A 29 2.74 -1.85 18.84
C ASN A 29 4.05 -1.17 18.37
N LEU A 30 4.77 -0.52 19.28
CA LEU A 30 5.97 0.27 18.99
C LEU A 30 7.26 -0.56 18.97
N GLU A 31 7.20 -1.84 19.34
CA GLU A 31 8.36 -2.74 19.38
C GLU A 31 8.36 -3.79 18.27
N PHE A 32 7.19 -4.29 17.88
CA PHE A 32 7.04 -5.36 16.89
C PHE A 32 5.94 -5.03 15.88
N ASP A 33 6.08 -5.53 14.65
CA ASP A 33 5.02 -5.37 13.66
C ASP A 33 3.80 -6.19 14.06
N THR A 34 2.63 -5.59 13.90
CA THR A 34 1.36 -6.28 14.09
C THR A 34 0.99 -7.01 12.80
N PRO A 35 0.64 -8.31 12.82
CA PRO A 35 0.38 -9.13 11.62
C PRO A 35 -1.00 -8.80 11.00
N VAL A 36 -1.15 -7.57 10.55
CA VAL A 36 -2.33 -7.02 9.88
C VAL A 36 -1.93 -6.44 8.53
N PHE A 37 -2.89 -6.41 7.61
CA PHE A 37 -2.71 -5.85 6.26
C PHE A 37 -3.66 -4.67 6.06
N ILE A 38 -3.25 -3.72 5.21
CA ILE A 38 -4.10 -2.60 4.79
C ILE A 38 -4.83 -3.01 3.51
N ASP A 39 -6.14 -3.21 3.62
CA ASP A 39 -7.01 -3.51 2.47
C ASP A 39 -7.58 -2.21 1.88
N PRO A 40 -7.19 -1.82 0.64
CA PRO A 40 -7.70 -0.60 0.02
C PRO A 40 -9.20 -0.67 -0.31
N PHE A 41 -9.83 -1.85 -0.34
CA PHE A 41 -11.29 -1.95 -0.54
C PHE A 41 -12.07 -1.42 0.66
N LEU A 42 -11.45 -1.30 1.83
CA LEU A 42 -12.06 -0.62 2.98
C LEU A 42 -12.21 0.88 2.71
N LEU A 43 -11.26 1.50 2.01
CA LEU A 43 -11.36 2.90 1.57
C LEU A 43 -12.55 3.10 0.64
N LYS A 44 -12.72 2.20 -0.35
CA LYS A 44 -13.86 2.25 -1.29
C LYS A 44 -15.22 2.25 -0.57
N ASN A 45 -15.33 1.51 0.53
CA ASN A 45 -16.56 1.36 1.29
C ASN A 45 -16.63 2.25 2.55
N SER A 46 -15.66 3.15 2.73
CA SER A 46 -15.62 4.03 3.89
C SER A 46 -16.88 4.91 3.98
N PRO A 47 -17.41 5.21 5.18
CA PRO A 47 -18.44 6.23 5.36
C PRO A 47 -17.93 7.66 5.05
N VAL A 48 -16.62 7.90 5.12
CA VAL A 48 -15.98 9.20 4.90
C VAL A 48 -15.69 9.42 3.40
N GLU A 49 -16.23 10.48 2.83
CA GLU A 49 -16.05 10.80 1.40
C GLU A 49 -14.57 11.04 1.01
N ALA A 50 -13.79 11.67 1.89
CA ALA A 50 -12.37 11.89 1.66
C ALA A 50 -11.59 10.56 1.52
N GLU A 51 -11.92 9.56 2.34
CA GLU A 51 -11.30 8.24 2.29
C GLU A 51 -11.69 7.47 1.03
N ARG A 52 -12.96 7.56 0.60
CA ARG A 52 -13.40 6.96 -0.67
C ARG A 52 -12.59 7.49 -1.85
N LYS A 53 -12.25 8.78 -1.87
CA LYS A 53 -11.40 9.38 -2.91
C LYS A 53 -9.96 8.88 -2.90
N LEU A 54 -9.44 8.40 -1.77
CA LEU A 54 -8.12 7.79 -1.71
C LEU A 54 -8.06 6.50 -2.55
N PHE A 55 -9.17 5.77 -2.67
CA PHE A 55 -9.24 4.57 -3.51
C PHE A 55 -9.02 4.91 -5.01
N GLU A 56 -9.45 6.09 -5.46
CA GLU A 56 -9.29 6.52 -6.86
C GLU A 56 -7.80 6.66 -7.24
N ARG A 57 -6.93 6.99 -6.26
CA ARG A 57 -5.49 7.15 -6.46
C ARG A 57 -4.81 5.89 -6.99
N PHE A 58 -5.34 4.70 -6.68
CA PHE A 58 -4.84 3.45 -7.25
C PHE A 58 -4.98 3.47 -8.77
N GLY A 59 -6.16 3.87 -9.27
CA GLY A 59 -6.39 3.94 -10.71
C GLY A 59 -5.57 5.00 -11.40
N ASP A 60 -5.47 6.17 -10.80
CA ASP A 60 -4.65 7.24 -11.34
C ASP A 60 -3.18 6.84 -11.39
N PHE A 61 -2.66 6.20 -10.34
CA PHE A 61 -1.31 5.67 -10.32
C PHE A 61 -1.07 4.65 -11.42
N PHE A 62 -1.92 3.62 -11.55
CA PHE A 62 -1.67 2.55 -12.53
C PHE A 62 -1.89 3.00 -13.98
N ARG A 63 -2.80 3.94 -14.24
CA ARG A 63 -2.91 4.62 -15.54
C ARG A 63 -1.66 5.42 -15.85
N TYR A 64 -1.17 6.19 -14.88
CA TYR A 64 0.05 6.95 -15.04
C TYR A 64 1.25 6.03 -15.31
N ALA A 65 1.41 4.96 -14.52
CA ALA A 65 2.46 3.96 -14.72
C ALA A 65 2.38 3.31 -16.11
N TYR A 66 1.17 2.99 -16.57
CA TYR A 66 0.94 2.50 -17.92
C TYR A 66 1.35 3.52 -18.99
N ASP A 67 0.93 4.78 -18.87
CA ASP A 67 1.31 5.84 -19.82
C ASP A 67 2.82 6.04 -19.87
N GLN A 68 3.50 5.95 -18.72
CA GLN A 68 4.95 5.98 -18.64
C GLN A 68 5.60 4.77 -19.34
N SER A 69 4.96 3.60 -19.38
CA SER A 69 5.53 2.40 -20.00
C SER A 69 5.69 2.55 -21.53
N PHE A 70 4.82 3.31 -22.20
CA PHE A 70 4.96 3.64 -23.63
C PHE A 70 6.16 4.53 -23.95
N GLN A 71 6.55 5.36 -22.98
CA GLN A 71 7.65 6.30 -23.13
C GLN A 71 9.01 5.64 -22.91
N LEU A 72 9.05 4.32 -22.62
CA LEU A 72 10.28 3.56 -22.38
C LEU A 72 11.10 3.26 -23.63
N SER A 73 10.69 3.76 -24.78
CA SER A 73 11.59 3.80 -25.94
C SER A 73 12.78 4.71 -25.61
N ILE A 74 14.00 4.19 -25.82
CA ILE A 74 15.31 4.89 -25.69
C ILE A 74 15.99 4.75 -24.31
N GLY A 75 16.50 3.54 -24.00
CA GLY A 75 17.70 3.36 -23.18
C GLY A 75 17.52 2.89 -21.72
N LYS A 76 18.60 2.31 -21.15
CA LYS A 76 18.63 1.70 -19.80
C LYS A 76 18.20 2.63 -18.66
N LYS A 77 18.45 3.95 -18.78
CA LYS A 77 18.12 4.94 -17.73
C LYS A 77 16.60 5.13 -17.57
N ASN A 78 15.81 5.01 -18.63
CA ASN A 78 14.36 5.16 -18.56
C ASN A 78 13.70 3.97 -17.84
N VAL A 79 14.24 2.76 -18.07
CA VAL A 79 13.79 1.54 -17.37
C VAL A 79 14.07 1.63 -15.87
N GLU A 80 15.24 2.12 -15.47
CA GLU A 80 15.56 2.27 -14.04
C GLU A 80 14.63 3.28 -13.36
N LYS A 81 14.37 4.43 -14.01
CA LYS A 81 13.42 5.42 -13.48
C LYS A 81 12.02 4.84 -13.32
N PHE A 82 11.57 4.04 -14.29
CA PHE A 82 10.26 3.40 -14.24
C PHE A 82 10.20 2.29 -13.19
N ALA A 83 11.26 1.50 -13.03
CA ALA A 83 11.36 0.54 -11.93
C ALA A 83 11.23 1.24 -10.56
N ARG A 84 11.86 2.40 -10.38
CA ARG A 84 11.70 3.21 -9.15
C ARG A 84 10.26 3.68 -8.94
N LEU A 85 9.54 4.06 -10.00
CA LEU A 85 8.11 4.41 -9.90
C LEU A 85 7.26 3.22 -9.43
N LEU A 86 7.63 2.00 -9.83
CA LEU A 86 6.95 0.75 -9.47
C LEU A 86 7.49 0.11 -8.17
N THR A 87 8.33 0.83 -7.42
CA THR A 87 8.87 0.35 -6.14
C THR A 87 8.02 0.92 -5.01
N PHE A 88 7.49 0.03 -4.17
CA PHE A 88 6.67 0.37 -3.01
C PHE A 88 7.37 -0.14 -1.74
N PRO A 89 8.24 0.67 -1.12
CA PRO A 89 8.87 0.29 0.13
C PRO A 89 7.82 0.21 1.24
N GLU A 90 7.85 -0.85 2.04
CA GLU A 90 7.05 -0.95 3.26
C GLU A 90 7.41 0.20 4.22
N PRO A 91 6.43 1.03 4.62
CA PRO A 91 6.69 2.14 5.53
C PRO A 91 6.84 1.62 6.96
N ARG A 92 8.05 1.66 7.51
CA ARG A 92 8.32 1.21 8.89
C ARG A 92 7.60 2.00 9.99
N SER A 93 7.04 3.16 9.67
CA SER A 93 6.37 4.03 10.63
C SER A 93 4.97 3.55 11.03
N ILE A 94 4.37 2.61 10.28
CA ILE A 94 3.03 2.10 10.61
C ILE A 94 3.06 0.84 11.50
N TYR A 95 4.21 0.18 11.64
CA TYR A 95 4.41 -1.05 12.44
C TYR A 95 3.36 -2.16 12.15
N MET A 96 3.02 -2.30 10.87
CA MET A 96 2.13 -3.33 10.35
C MET A 96 2.90 -4.23 9.40
N GLY A 97 2.67 -5.53 9.47
CA GLY A 97 3.34 -6.51 8.63
C GLY A 97 3.70 -7.78 9.39
N TYR A 98 4.21 -8.77 8.67
CA TYR A 98 4.73 -9.99 9.29
C TYR A 98 6.24 -9.84 9.56
N THR A 99 6.63 -9.61 10.82
CA THR A 99 8.02 -9.87 11.25
C THR A 99 8.24 -11.37 11.49
N GLU A 100 8.41 -12.14 10.42
CA GLU A 100 9.19 -13.38 10.52
C GLU A 100 10.41 -13.29 9.62
N ALA A 101 11.55 -13.68 10.19
CA ALA A 101 12.86 -13.62 9.56
C ALA A 101 12.82 -14.12 8.11
N SER A 102 13.33 -13.28 7.18
CA SER A 102 13.51 -13.54 5.74
C SER A 102 12.34 -13.16 4.81
N ASN A 103 12.17 -11.86 4.54
CA ASN A 103 11.48 -11.38 3.33
C ASN A 103 12.26 -10.33 2.52
N ARG A 104 13.61 -10.36 2.58
CA ARG A 104 14.50 -9.53 1.72
C ARG A 104 14.28 -9.69 0.20
N GLY A 105 13.36 -10.56 -0.24
CA GLY A 105 13.00 -10.79 -1.63
C GLY A 105 11.65 -10.22 -2.10
N HIS A 106 10.69 -9.87 -1.24
CA HIS A 106 9.30 -9.60 -1.70
C HIS A 106 9.15 -8.26 -2.45
N GLY A 107 9.65 -7.14 -1.92
CA GLY A 107 9.57 -5.84 -2.62
C GLY A 107 10.35 -5.77 -3.94
N ALA A 108 11.50 -6.47 -4.01
CA ALA A 108 12.28 -6.60 -5.25
C ALA A 108 11.56 -7.49 -6.29
N ASN A 109 10.88 -8.54 -5.82
CA ASN A 109 10.02 -9.38 -6.66
C ASN A 109 8.81 -8.59 -7.16
N LEU A 110 8.15 -7.77 -6.33
CA LEU A 110 7.01 -6.96 -6.73
C LEU A 110 7.37 -5.97 -7.84
N THR A 111 8.45 -5.20 -7.66
CA THR A 111 8.93 -4.24 -8.67
C THR A 111 9.21 -4.95 -10.00
N THR A 112 9.90 -6.09 -9.97
CA THR A 112 10.23 -6.86 -11.17
C THR A 112 8.98 -7.42 -11.85
N ARG A 113 8.00 -7.89 -11.07
CA ARG A 113 6.71 -8.42 -11.55
C ARG A 113 5.87 -7.33 -12.21
N LEU A 114 5.75 -6.16 -11.57
CA LEU A 114 5.04 -5.01 -12.14
C LEU A 114 5.75 -4.49 -13.40
N LEU A 115 7.09 -4.42 -13.38
CA LEU A 115 7.86 -4.01 -14.54
C LEU A 115 7.59 -4.95 -15.74
N ARG A 116 7.60 -6.26 -15.50
CA ARG A 116 7.23 -7.25 -16.51
C ARG A 116 5.79 -7.04 -16.99
N PHE A 117 4.84 -6.91 -16.08
CA PHE A 117 3.43 -6.69 -16.41
C PHE A 117 3.25 -5.46 -17.32
N PHE A 118 3.79 -4.30 -16.95
CA PHE A 118 3.65 -3.06 -17.73
C PHE A 118 4.44 -3.04 -19.05
N LEU A 119 5.46 -3.89 -19.19
CA LEU A 119 6.24 -4.04 -20.42
C LEU A 119 5.67 -5.11 -21.37
N GLU A 120 4.92 -6.07 -20.84
CA GLU A 120 4.23 -7.07 -21.63
C GLU A 120 2.98 -6.45 -22.29
N SER A 121 2.68 -6.88 -23.52
CA SER A 121 1.57 -6.37 -24.31
C SER A 121 0.20 -6.53 -23.63
N SER A 122 0.08 -7.42 -22.63
CA SER A 122 -1.12 -7.71 -21.85
C SER A 122 -1.59 -6.52 -20.99
N ALA A 123 -0.70 -5.63 -20.55
CA ALA A 123 -1.11 -4.43 -19.83
C ALA A 123 -1.97 -3.48 -20.69
N LYS A 124 -1.84 -3.54 -22.04
CA LYS A 124 -2.63 -2.72 -22.98
C LYS A 124 -4.12 -2.99 -22.91
N GLU A 125 -4.48 -4.26 -22.79
CA GLU A 125 -5.88 -4.67 -22.70
C GLU A 125 -6.42 -4.28 -21.33
N TYR A 126 -5.63 -4.47 -20.28
CA TYR A 126 -6.12 -4.39 -18.92
C TYR A 126 -6.32 -2.95 -18.36
N VAL A 127 -5.33 -2.07 -18.48
CA VAL A 127 -5.36 -0.76 -17.79
C VAL A 127 -6.33 0.24 -18.44
N ARG A 128 -6.64 0.03 -19.73
CA ARG A 128 -7.48 0.93 -20.53
C ARG A 128 -8.81 0.34 -20.98
N GLU A 129 -9.09 -0.96 -20.78
CA GLU A 129 -10.43 -1.49 -21.06
C GLU A 129 -11.42 -1.15 -19.93
N THR A 130 -12.25 -0.15 -20.21
CA THR A 130 -13.49 0.14 -19.47
C THR A 130 -14.44 -1.06 -19.41
N LYS A 131 -14.27 -2.05 -20.31
CA LYS A 131 -15.04 -3.30 -20.31
C LYS A 131 -14.80 -4.16 -19.06
N TYR A 132 -13.60 -4.14 -18.49
CA TYR A 132 -13.28 -4.85 -17.25
C TYR A 132 -13.44 -3.97 -16.00
N PHE A 133 -13.43 -2.63 -16.17
CA PHE A 133 -13.62 -1.64 -15.10
C PHE A 133 -14.70 -0.62 -15.49
N PRO A 134 -15.99 -1.01 -15.43
CA PRO A 134 -17.10 -0.16 -15.86
C PRO A 134 -17.28 1.12 -15.03
N GLU A 135 -16.67 1.20 -13.84
CA GLU A 135 -16.71 2.38 -12.96
C GLU A 135 -15.58 3.38 -13.22
N GLU A 136 -14.69 3.14 -14.20
CA GLU A 136 -13.44 3.91 -14.36
C GLU A 136 -12.58 3.95 -13.08
N LEU A 137 -12.80 3.03 -12.14
CA LEU A 137 -11.96 2.84 -10.98
C LEU A 137 -11.14 1.58 -11.20
N TYR A 138 -9.83 1.73 -11.19
CA TYR A 138 -8.94 0.58 -11.22
C TYR A 138 -9.12 -0.21 -9.94
N ASN A 139 -9.28 -1.52 -10.07
CA ASN A 139 -9.44 -2.43 -8.94
C ASN A 139 -8.08 -3.09 -8.64
N PRO A 140 -7.42 -2.82 -7.50
CA PRO A 140 -6.11 -3.40 -7.19
C PRO A 140 -6.06 -4.94 -7.16
N ILE A 141 -7.17 -5.64 -6.89
CA ILE A 141 -7.23 -7.13 -6.92
C ILE A 141 -6.90 -7.67 -8.31
N SER A 142 -7.21 -6.91 -9.35
CA SER A 142 -6.87 -7.32 -10.70
C SER A 142 -5.38 -7.58 -10.93
N LEU A 143 -4.48 -6.86 -10.25
CA LEU A 143 -3.05 -7.11 -10.34
C LEU A 143 -2.73 -8.53 -9.90
N GLN A 144 -3.45 -9.04 -8.90
CA GLN A 144 -3.30 -10.42 -8.43
C GLN A 144 -3.74 -11.43 -9.48
N VAL A 145 -4.72 -11.07 -10.32
CA VAL A 145 -5.22 -11.94 -11.41
C VAL A 145 -4.24 -12.01 -12.58
N PHE A 146 -3.62 -10.87 -12.94
CA PHE A 146 -2.80 -10.77 -14.15
C PHE A 146 -1.30 -10.85 -13.90
N THR A 147 -0.87 -10.68 -12.65
CA THR A 147 0.53 -10.69 -12.27
C THR A 147 0.78 -11.77 -11.25
N ASP A 148 1.32 -12.90 -11.72
CA ASP A 148 1.72 -14.00 -10.84
C ASP A 148 2.55 -13.50 -9.66
N GLY A 149 2.24 -13.99 -8.46
CA GLY A 149 2.97 -13.65 -7.23
C GLY A 149 2.76 -12.22 -6.72
N VAL A 150 1.76 -11.49 -7.23
CA VAL A 150 1.17 -10.34 -6.54
C VAL A 150 -0.01 -10.86 -5.72
N GLY A 151 0.13 -10.82 -4.38
CA GLY A 151 -0.89 -11.26 -3.45
C GLY A 151 -1.39 -10.13 -2.55
N PRO A 152 -2.19 -10.47 -1.50
CA PRO A 152 -2.69 -9.50 -0.53
C PRO A 152 -1.58 -8.66 0.13
N ASP A 153 -0.44 -9.28 0.45
CA ASP A 153 0.76 -8.64 1.00
C ASP A 153 1.27 -7.49 0.10
N ALA A 154 1.40 -7.74 -1.20
CA ALA A 154 1.81 -6.72 -2.16
C ALA A 154 0.80 -5.56 -2.27
N ILE A 155 -0.51 -5.86 -2.20
CA ILE A 155 -1.54 -4.82 -2.19
C ILE A 155 -1.48 -4.01 -0.90
N SER A 156 -1.22 -4.66 0.23
CA SER A 156 -0.99 -4.01 1.52
C SER A 156 0.21 -3.09 1.49
N ASP A 157 1.33 -3.48 0.86
CA ASP A 157 2.52 -2.63 0.71
C ASP A 157 2.28 -1.41 -0.19
N ILE A 158 1.55 -1.60 -1.29
CA ILE A 158 1.21 -0.52 -2.23
C ILE A 158 0.34 0.54 -1.55
N THR A 159 -0.61 0.10 -0.71
CA THR A 159 -1.64 0.98 -0.16
C THR A 159 -1.09 2.19 0.59
N PRO A 160 -0.29 2.05 1.66
CA PRO A 160 0.21 3.18 2.41
C PRO A 160 1.14 4.04 1.56
N ASN A 161 1.84 3.50 0.55
CA ASN A 161 2.62 4.31 -0.38
C ASN A 161 1.77 5.30 -1.21
N LEU A 162 0.51 4.94 -1.51
CA LEU A 162 -0.40 5.81 -2.28
C LEU A 162 -1.22 6.78 -1.42
N ILE A 163 -1.28 6.55 -0.11
CA ILE A 163 -2.08 7.33 0.84
C ILE A 163 -1.28 7.88 2.03
N MET A 164 0.06 7.85 1.98
CA MET A 164 0.92 8.20 3.12
C MET A 164 0.68 9.63 3.61
N ASP A 165 0.44 10.56 2.69
CA ASP A 165 0.06 11.93 2.99
C ASP A 165 -1.19 11.99 3.88
N TYR A 166 -2.23 11.22 3.54
CA TYR A 166 -3.44 11.14 4.36
C TYR A 166 -3.15 10.54 5.74
N LEU A 167 -2.35 9.46 5.82
CA LEU A 167 -1.99 8.85 7.10
C LEU A 167 -1.19 9.81 8.00
N ILE A 168 -0.33 10.64 7.41
CA ILE A 168 0.43 11.66 8.13
C ILE A 168 -0.51 12.76 8.63
N GLU A 169 -1.38 13.29 7.77
CA GLU A 169 -2.35 14.33 8.13
C GLU A 169 -3.29 13.85 9.23
N TYR A 170 -3.86 12.65 9.08
CA TYR A 170 -4.72 12.03 10.09
C TYR A 170 -4.00 11.91 11.44
N THR A 171 -2.75 11.45 11.46
CA THR A 171 -1.93 11.34 12.69
C THR A 171 -1.66 12.70 13.35
N VAL A 172 -1.52 13.78 12.58
CA VAL A 172 -1.30 15.14 13.12
C VAL A 172 -2.57 15.75 13.72
N GLU A 173 -3.74 15.30 13.27
CA GLU A 173 -5.04 15.75 13.77
C GLU A 173 -5.49 15.08 15.08
N GLN A 174 -4.87 13.95 15.45
CA GLN A 174 -5.10 13.25 16.72
C GLN A 174 -4.37 13.93 17.89
#